data_AF-A0A9Q5B309-F1
#
_entry.id   AF-A0A9Q5B309-F1
#
_cell.length_a   1.000
_cell.length_b   1.000
_cell.length_c   1.000
_cell.angle_alpha   90.00
_cell.angle_beta   90.00
_cell.angle_gamma   90.00
#
_symmetry.space_group_name_H-M   'P 1'
#
loop_
_entity.id
_entity.type
_entity.pdbx_description
1 polymer ?
#
loop_
_entity_poly.entity_id
_entity_poly.type
_entity_poly.pdbx_seq_one_letter_code
_entity_poly.pdbx_strand_id
1 'polypeptide(L)' 'MPKIHVMSVIGSAVPAPLRADGLLACWYVVSDGVAVGGPFTSRAAAQLTASRETHRTAQHSTQH' A
#
# COMPACT_ATOMS: atom_id res chain seq x y z
N MET A 1 6.38 -2.31 16.78
CA MET A 1 6.57 -2.36 15.31
C MET A 1 5.21 -2.12 14.68
N PRO A 2 5.05 -1.08 13.84
CA PRO A 2 3.81 -0.84 13.13
C PRO A 2 3.52 -1.98 12.16
N LYS A 3 2.26 -2.43 12.09
CA LYS A 3 1.90 -3.54 11.20
C LYS A 3 1.65 -2.99 9.80
N ILE A 4 2.56 -3.30 8.88
CA ILE A 4 2.43 -2.95 7.46
C ILE A 4 1.69 -4.07 6.71
N HIS A 5 0.61 -3.71 6.04
CA HIS A 5 -0.22 -4.62 5.24
C HIS A 5 -0.37 -4.09 3.81
N VAL A 6 -0.42 -5.00 2.83
CA VAL A 6 -0.81 -4.68 1.46
C VAL A 6 -2.26 -5.11 1.28
N MET A 7 -3.17 -4.15 1.13
CA MET A 7 -4.59 -4.40 0.88
C MET A 7 -4.87 -4.38 -0.63
N SER A 8 -5.64 -5.37 -1.10
CA SER A 8 -6.16 -5.39 -2.47
C SER A 8 -7.58 -4.84 -2.48
N VAL A 9 -7.84 -3.91 -3.38
CA VAL A 9 -9.15 -3.31 -3.62
C VAL A 9 -9.59 -3.70 -5.03
N ILE A 10 -10.79 -4.25 -5.17
CA ILE A 10 -11.27 -4.87 -6.42
C ILE A 10 -12.67 -4.35 -6.74
N GLY A 11 -12.99 -4.23 -8.02
CA GLY A 11 -14.32 -3.86 -8.48
C GLY A 11 -14.69 -2.41 -8.17
N SER A 12 -15.89 -2.18 -7.62
CA SER A 12 -16.43 -0.83 -7.42
C SER A 12 -15.63 0.03 -6.42
N ALA A 13 -14.88 -0.60 -5.53
CA ALA A 13 -14.01 0.09 -4.58
C ALA A 13 -12.72 0.62 -5.23
N VAL A 14 -12.39 0.22 -6.47
CA VAL A 14 -11.28 0.78 -7.23
C VAL A 14 -11.60 2.22 -7.65
N PRO A 15 -10.67 3.18 -7.48
CA PRO A 15 -10.86 4.56 -7.89
C PRO A 15 -11.33 4.71 -9.35
N ALA A 16 -12.25 5.65 -9.59
CA ALA A 16 -12.85 5.86 -10.91
C ALA A 16 -11.81 6.08 -12.03
N PRO A 17 -10.70 6.83 -11.83
CA PRO A 17 -9.67 6.98 -12.87
C PRO A 17 -9.05 5.64 -13.27
N LEU A 18 -8.67 4.80 -12.30
CA LEU A 18 -8.06 3.50 -12.58
C LEU A 18 -9.04 2.54 -13.26
N ARG A 19 -10.34 2.61 -12.92
CA ARG A 19 -11.37 1.84 -13.61
C ARG A 19 -11.58 2.30 -15.05
N ALA A 20 -11.51 3.60 -15.30
CA ALA A 20 -11.57 4.15 -16.66
C ALA A 20 -10.39 3.67 -17.51
N ASP A 21 -9.22 3.46 -16.89
CA ASP A 21 -8.04 2.84 -17.52
C ASP A 21 -8.15 1.30 -17.67
N GLY A 22 -9.29 0.70 -17.30
CA GLY A 22 -9.54 -0.75 -17.42
C GLY A 22 -8.96 -1.60 -16.28
N LEU A 23 -8.45 -0.99 -15.21
CA LEU A 23 -7.92 -1.74 -14.07
C LEU A 23 -9.06 -2.25 -13.19
N LEU A 24 -9.06 -3.57 -12.98
CA LEU A 24 -10.06 -4.26 -12.15
C LEU A 24 -9.67 -4.34 -10.67
N ALA A 25 -8.40 -4.05 -10.35
CA ALA A 25 -7.85 -4.10 -9.02
C ALA A 25 -6.78 -3.01 -8.81
N CYS A 26 -6.68 -2.51 -7.59
CA CYS A 26 -5.56 -1.69 -7.14
C CYS A 26 -5.11 -2.13 -5.74
N TRP A 27 -3.90 -1.72 -5.35
CA TRP A 27 -3.31 -2.07 -4.07
C TRP A 27 -2.99 -0.83 -3.25
N TYR A 28 -3.13 -0.94 -1.94
CA TYR A 28 -2.72 0.09 -0.99
C TYR A 28 -1.79 -0.51 0.06
N VAL A 29 -0.84 0.30 0.52
CA VAL A 29 -0.02 -0.01 1.69
C VAL A 29 -0.68 0.66 2.88
N VAL A 30 -0.97 -0.13 3.91
CA VAL A 30 -1.65 0.30 5.13
C VAL A 30 -0.73 0.03 6.31
N SER A 31 -0.50 1.03 7.15
CA SER A 31 0.27 0.94 8.39
C SER A 31 -0.68 1.20 9.56
N ASP A 32 -0.84 0.21 10.44
CA ASP A 32 -1.73 0.31 11.63
C ASP A 32 -3.15 0.85 11.31
N GLY A 33 -3.71 0.41 10.19
CA GLY A 33 -5.04 0.82 9.74
C GLY A 33 -5.09 2.13 8.94
N VAL A 34 -3.98 2.85 8.80
CA VAL A 34 -3.89 4.08 8.00
C VAL A 34 -3.26 3.78 6.64
N ALA A 35 -3.91 4.17 5.54
CA ALA A 35 -3.33 4.07 4.22
C ALA A 35 -2.13 5.03 4.09
N VAL A 36 -0.93 4.47 3.91
CA VAL A 36 0.33 5.22 3.79
C VAL A 36 0.86 5.27 2.35
N GLY A 37 0.27 4.50 1.44
CA GLY A 37 0.63 4.53 0.03
C GLY A 37 -0.39 3.85 -0.88
N GLY A 38 -0.37 4.24 -2.16
CA GLY A 38 -1.28 3.77 -3.21
C GLY A 38 -2.18 4.90 -3.73
N PRO A 39 -3.10 4.59 -4.68
CA PRO A 39 -3.36 3.28 -5.27
C PRO A 39 -2.25 2.84 -6.22
N PHE A 40 -1.75 1.62 -6.05
CA PHE A 40 -0.82 0.97 -6.98
C PHE A 40 -1.59 0.13 -7.98
N THR A 41 -1.13 0.11 -9.23
CA THR A 41 -1.71 -0.70 -10.32
C THR A 41 -1.13 -2.12 -10.36
N SER A 42 -0.12 -2.42 -9.53
CA SER A 42 0.49 -3.74 -9.41
C SER A 42 0.84 -4.06 -7.96
N ARG A 43 0.59 -5.31 -7.57
CA ARG A 43 0.95 -5.84 -6.24
C ARG A 43 2.45 -5.70 -5.95
N ALA A 44 3.30 -5.87 -6.96
CA ALA A 44 4.75 -5.78 -6.77
C ALA A 44 5.19 -4.36 -6.36
N ALA A 45 4.57 -3.32 -6.95
CA ALA A 45 4.84 -1.93 -6.58
C ALA A 45 4.40 -1.62 -5.14
N ALA A 46 3.24 -2.14 -4.73
CA ALA A 46 2.77 -2.04 -3.35
C ALA A 46 3.70 -2.80 -2.38
N GLN A 47 4.18 -3.99 -2.74
CA GLN A 47 5.08 -4.79 -1.91
C GLN A 47 6.43 -4.09 -1.72
N LEU A 48 7.00 -3.51 -2.78
CA LEU A 48 8.24 -2.73 -2.70
C LEU A 48 8.08 -1.54 -1.75
N THR A 49 6.95 -0.85 -1.82
CA THR A 49 6.64 0.27 -0.92
C THR A 49 6.50 -0.23 0.52
N ALA A 50 5.75 -1.32 0.75
CA ALA A 50 5.61 -1.93 2.07
C ALA A 50 6.96 -2.36 2.70
N SER A 51 7.89 -2.89 1.89
CA SER A 51 9.24 -3.22 2.34
C SER A 51 10.03 -1.97 2.76
N ARG A 52 9.90 -0.86 2.01
CA ARG A 52 10.52 0.43 2.37
C ARG A 52 9.93 1.00 3.65
N GLU A 53 8.62 0.89 3.84
CA GLU A 53 7.93 1.33 5.06
C GLU A 53 8.34 0.52 6.29
N THR A 54 8.51 -0.79 6.12
CA THR A 54 9.04 -1.67 7.17
C THR A 54 10.48 -1.26 7.56
N HIS A 55 11.32 -0.93 6.57
CA HIS A 55 12.69 -0.48 6.83
C HIS A 55 12.72 0.88 7.54
N ARG A 56 11.89 1.84 7.12
CA ARG A 56 11.77 3.16 7.75
C ARG A 56 11.37 3.06 9.21
N THR A 57 10.41 2.19 9.51
CA THR A 57 9.91 1.99 10.87
C THR A 57 10.92 1.25 11.75
N ALA A 58 11.72 0.34 11.18
CA ALA A 58 12.86 -0.27 11.87
C ALA A 58 13.96 0.76 12.18
N GLN A 59 14.28 1.64 11.24
CA GLN A 59 15.29 2.69 11.44
C GLN A 59 14.88 3.71 12.52
N HIS A 60 13.61 4.13 12.54
CA HIS A 60 13.10 5.06 13.55
C HIS A 60 13.12 4.46 14.98
N SER A 61 12.99 3.13 15.10
CA SER A 61 13.04 2.44 16.40
C SER A 61 14.45 2.34 17.00
N THR A 62 15.50 2.72 16.28
CA THR A 62 16.90 2.62 16.73
C THR A 62 17.46 3.98 17.20
N GLN A 63 16.63 5.03 17.24
CA GLN A 63 17.03 6.38 17.68
C GLN A 63 16.61 6.75 19.11
N HIS A 64 16.22 5.78 19.95
CA HIS A 64 15.84 6.03 21.35
C HIS A 64 16.65 5.19 22.33
#